data_AF-A0AAP5Z4F0-F1
#
_entry.id   AF-A0AAP5Z4F0-F1
#
_cell.length_a   1.000
_cell.length_b   1.000
_cell.length_c   1.000
_cell.angle_alpha   90.00
_cell.angle_beta   90.00
_cell.angle_gamma   90.00
#
_symmetry.space_group_name_H-M   'P 1'
#
loop_
_entity.id
_entity.type
_entity.pdbx_description
1 polymer ?
#
loop_
_entity_poly.entity_id
_entity_poly.type
_entity_poly.pdbx_seq_one_letter_code
_entity_poly.pdbx_strand_id
1 'polypeptide(L)'
;MLAYLLFFFNASFVILNSAICSLVICVIAIFKILLPTTQLKAKGTEAANKVMWIWATVNAGILALSNRVEWDVQGIDNLKKDGWYLLISNHLSWTDIVVLCCVFKDR
;
A
#
# COMPACT_ATOMS: atom_id res chain seq x y z
N MET A 1 -23.60 16.47 -5.86
CA MET A 1 -22.76 16.54 -7.08
C MET A 1 -21.27 16.48 -6.77
N LEU A 2 -20.75 17.32 -5.86
CA LEU A 2 -19.34 17.32 -5.46
C LEU A 2 -18.83 15.96 -4.94
N ALA A 3 -19.62 15.28 -4.09
CA ALA A 3 -19.24 13.97 -3.55
C ALA A 3 -19.04 12.90 -4.64
N TYR A 4 -19.87 12.88 -5.69
CA TYR A 4 -19.71 11.94 -6.81
C TYR A 4 -18.46 12.25 -7.64
N LEU A 5 -18.14 13.53 -7.83
CA LEU A 5 -16.91 13.95 -8.51
C LEU A 5 -15.68 13.53 -7.71
N LEU A 6 -15.67 13.80 -6.39
CA LEU A 6 -14.61 13.35 -5.50
C LEU A 6 -14.46 11.83 -5.54
N PHE A 7 -15.56 11.09 -5.45
CA PHE A 7 -15.54 9.63 -5.55
C PHE A 7 -14.89 9.18 -6.87
N PHE A 8 -15.31 9.73 -8.00
CA PHE A 8 -14.76 9.40 -9.31
C PHE A 8 -13.25 9.66 -9.38
N PHE A 9 -12.79 10.85 -9.00
CA PHE A 9 -11.37 11.19 -9.01
C PHE A 9 -10.56 10.31 -8.06
N ASN A 10 -11.05 10.06 -6.84
CA ASN A 10 -10.38 9.19 -5.89
C ASN A 10 -10.23 7.77 -6.43
N ALA A 11 -11.31 7.19 -6.95
CA ALA A 11 -11.29 5.86 -7.53
C ALA A 11 -10.30 5.80 -8.71
N SER A 12 -10.33 6.79 -9.62
CA SER A 12 -9.39 6.86 -10.74
C SER A 12 -7.94 6.97 -10.28
N PHE A 13 -7.63 7.80 -9.28
CA PHE A 13 -6.27 7.94 -8.76
C PHE A 13 -5.78 6.68 -8.07
N VAL A 14 -6.63 6.02 -7.27
CA VAL A 14 -6.24 4.74 -6.64
C VAL A 14 -6.04 3.66 -7.69
N ILE A 15 -6.91 3.56 -8.71
CA ILE A 15 -6.75 2.60 -9.81
C ILE A 15 -5.44 2.85 -10.55
N LEU A 16 -5.15 4.12 -10.90
CA LEU A 16 -3.93 4.47 -11.61
C LEU A 16 -2.68 4.18 -10.77
N ASN A 17 -2.67 4.58 -9.49
CA ASN A 17 -1.58 4.29 -8.56
C ASN A 17 -1.35 2.78 -8.42
N SER A 18 -2.43 2.00 -8.29
CA SER A 18 -2.37 0.54 -8.17
C SER A 18 -1.86 -0.12 -9.45
N ALA A 19 -2.33 0.33 -10.62
CA ALA A 19 -1.89 -0.19 -11.91
C ALA A 19 -0.41 0.10 -12.16
N ILE A 20 0.04 1.33 -11.92
CA ILE A 20 1.44 1.73 -12.10
C ILE A 20 2.35 0.95 -11.14
N CYS A 21 2.03 0.93 -9.85
CA CYS A 21 2.86 0.23 -8.86
C CYS A 21 2.92 -1.27 -9.14
N SER A 22 1.79 -1.88 -9.50
CA SER A 22 1.74 -3.31 -9.87
C SER A 22 2.59 -3.60 -11.10
N LEU A 23 2.50 -2.75 -12.15
CA LEU A 23 3.31 -2.90 -13.35
C LEU A 23 4.81 -2.81 -13.02
N VAL A 24 5.21 -1.85 -12.21
CA VAL A 24 6.61 -1.70 -11.77
C VAL A 24 7.07 -2.92 -10.98
N ILE A 25 6.25 -3.45 -10.06
CA ILE A 25 6.57 -4.67 -9.31
C ILE A 25 6.71 -5.87 -10.25
N CYS A 26 5.83 -6.03 -11.23
CA CYS A 26 5.94 -7.09 -12.24
C CYS A 26 7.24 -6.99 -13.04
N VAL A 27 7.62 -5.77 -13.46
CA VAL A 27 8.91 -5.53 -14.13
C VAL A 27 10.08 -5.89 -13.23
N ILE A 28 10.08 -5.48 -11.96
CA ILE A 28 11.10 -5.86 -10.97
C ILE A 28 11.16 -7.39 -10.82
N ALA A 29 10.01 -8.07 -10.80
CA ALA A 29 9.94 -9.52 -10.69
C ALA A 29 10.59 -10.23 -11.89
N ILE A 30 10.36 -9.74 -13.12
CA ILE A 30 11.01 -10.25 -14.33
C ILE A 30 12.53 -10.11 -14.23
N PHE A 31 13.04 -8.93 -13.86
CA PHE A 31 14.48 -8.73 -13.68
C PHE A 31 15.05 -9.59 -12.56
N LYS A 32 14.32 -9.74 -11.45
CA LYS A 32 14.72 -10.56 -10.30
C LYS A 32 14.94 -12.02 -10.68
N ILE A 33 14.18 -12.58 -11.62
CA ILE A 33 14.35 -13.97 -12.09
C ILE A 33 15.72 -14.16 -12.75
N LEU A 34 16.22 -13.15 -13.45
CA LEU A 34 17.50 -13.19 -14.15
C LEU A 34 18.72 -13.02 -13.22
N LEU A 35 18.51 -12.64 -11.95
CA LEU A 35 19.60 -12.41 -11.01
C LEU A 35 20.21 -13.74 -10.52
N PRO A 36 21.55 -13.90 -10.56
CA PRO A 36 22.19 -15.20 -10.33
C PRO A 36 22.35 -15.58 -8.85
N THR A 37 22.29 -14.63 -7.92
CA THR A 37 22.57 -14.87 -6.49
C THR A 37 21.41 -14.54 -5.58
N THR A 38 21.33 -15.22 -4.43
CA THR A 38 20.31 -14.99 -3.40
C THR A 38 20.33 -13.56 -2.89
N GLN A 39 21.50 -12.95 -2.74
CA GLN A 39 21.65 -11.56 -2.28
C GLN A 39 21.05 -10.57 -3.29
N LEU A 40 21.29 -10.77 -4.59
CA LEU A 40 20.72 -9.92 -5.64
C LEU A 40 19.19 -10.11 -5.70
N LYS A 41 18.70 -11.35 -5.58
CA LYS A 41 17.25 -11.61 -5.50
C LYS A 41 16.62 -10.96 -4.27
N ALA A 42 17.31 -10.92 -3.13
CA ALA A 42 16.86 -10.23 -1.93
C ALA A 42 16.74 -8.71 -2.15
N LYS A 43 17.72 -8.07 -2.81
CA LYS A 43 17.63 -6.65 -3.21
C LYS A 43 16.44 -6.39 -4.16
N GLY A 44 16.16 -7.31 -5.07
CA GLY A 44 14.97 -7.25 -5.92
C GLY A 44 13.66 -7.30 -5.12
N THR A 45 13.58 -8.16 -4.11
CA THR A 45 12.45 -8.19 -3.17
C THR A 45 12.33 -6.88 -2.39
N GLU A 46 13.45 -6.35 -1.88
CA GLU A 46 13.48 -5.08 -1.15
C GLU A 46 12.99 -3.93 -2.03
N ALA A 47 13.40 -3.89 -3.30
CA ALA A 47 12.92 -2.90 -4.26
C ALA A 47 11.40 -3.01 -4.49
N ALA A 48 10.88 -4.23 -4.68
CA ALA A 48 9.44 -4.46 -4.82
C ALA A 48 8.66 -4.02 -3.56
N ASN A 49 9.19 -4.31 -2.36
CA ASN A 49 8.61 -3.87 -1.10
C ASN A 49 8.59 -2.34 -0.98
N LYS A 50 9.64 -1.63 -1.45
CA LYS A 50 9.64 -0.17 -1.52
C LYS A 50 8.55 0.38 -2.42
N VAL A 51 8.29 -0.27 -3.56
CA VAL A 51 7.19 0.11 -4.46
C VAL A 51 5.83 -0.10 -3.78
N MET A 52 5.64 -1.21 -3.05
CA MET A 52 4.44 -1.41 -2.23
C MET A 52 4.29 -0.34 -1.14
N TRP A 53 5.38 0.07 -0.50
CA TRP A 53 5.34 1.15 0.50
C TRP A 53 5.00 2.51 -0.13
N ILE A 54 5.48 2.79 -1.35
CA ILE A 54 5.08 3.98 -2.14
C ILE A 54 3.59 3.92 -2.46
N TRP A 55 3.09 2.79 -2.97
CA TRP A 55 1.67 2.58 -3.26
C TRP A 55 0.79 2.90 -2.05
N ALA A 56 1.17 2.36 -0.88
CA ALA A 56 0.49 2.60 0.39
C ALA A 56 0.52 4.07 0.81
N THR A 57 1.67 4.73 0.66
CA THR A 57 1.85 6.14 1.01
C THR A 57 1.04 7.07 0.12
N VAL A 58 1.00 6.81 -1.19
CA VAL A 58 0.19 7.59 -2.13
C VAL A 58 -1.31 7.42 -1.84
N ASN A 59 -1.78 6.19 -1.62
CA ASN A 59 -3.19 5.96 -1.28
C ASN A 59 -3.59 6.58 0.06
N ALA A 60 -2.68 6.58 1.06
CA ALA A 60 -2.90 7.30 2.31
C ALA A 60 -3.05 8.81 2.09
N GLY A 61 -2.22 9.39 1.21
CA GLY A 61 -2.35 10.79 0.81
C GLY A 61 -3.67 11.09 0.11
N ILE A 62 -4.09 10.25 -0.83
CA ILE A 62 -5.38 10.36 -1.52
C ILE A 62 -6.54 10.33 -0.50
N LEU A 63 -6.51 9.38 0.44
CA LEU A 63 -7.54 9.24 1.48
C LEU A 63 -7.60 10.49 2.37
N ALA A 64 -6.46 10.97 2.85
CA ALA A 64 -6.36 12.11 3.75
C ALA A 64 -6.75 13.45 3.10
N LEU A 65 -6.46 13.63 1.81
CA LEU A 65 -6.83 14.85 1.07
C LEU A 65 -8.32 14.91 0.74
N SER A 66 -8.93 13.76 0.47
CA SER A 66 -10.32 13.71 0.00
C SER A 66 -11.34 13.50 1.11
N ASN A 67 -10.92 12.98 2.27
CA ASN A 67 -11.81 12.64 3.37
C ASN A 67 -11.25 13.16 4.69
N ARG A 68 -12.14 13.69 5.53
CA ARG A 68 -11.80 13.99 6.92
C ARG A 68 -11.90 12.71 7.74
N VAL A 69 -10.78 11.99 7.87
CA VAL A 69 -10.71 10.75 8.64
C VAL A 69 -10.26 11.04 10.06
N GLU A 70 -11.10 10.70 11.03
CA GLU A 70 -10.74 10.65 12.45
C GLU A 70 -10.42 9.20 12.81
N TRP A 71 -9.19 8.93 13.22
CA TRP A 71 -8.71 7.59 13.52
C TRP A 71 -8.88 7.27 15.01
N ASP A 72 -9.68 6.26 15.33
CA ASP A 72 -9.68 5.59 16.64
C ASP A 72 -9.03 4.21 16.45
N VAL A 73 -7.77 4.09 16.85
CA VAL A 73 -6.95 2.88 16.69
C VAL A 73 -6.41 2.46 18.03
N GLN A 74 -6.65 1.20 18.41
CA GLN A 74 -6.30 0.64 19.71
C GLN A 74 -5.38 -0.56 19.56
N GLY A 75 -4.51 -0.79 20.56
CA GLY A 75 -3.70 -2.02 20.66
C GLY A 75 -2.49 -2.11 19.73
N ILE A 76 -2.00 -0.98 19.19
CA ILE A 76 -0.87 -0.96 18.25
C ILE A 76 0.49 -0.60 18.88
N ASP A 77 0.55 -0.33 20.18
CA ASP A 77 1.72 0.24 20.85
C ASP A 77 2.96 -0.67 20.87
N ASN A 78 2.75 -1.98 20.78
CA ASN A 78 3.82 -2.99 20.84
C ASN A 78 4.23 -3.54 19.46
N LEU A 79 3.72 -2.95 18.37
CA LEU A 79 4.14 -3.33 17.03
C LEU A 79 5.57 -2.83 16.76
N LYS A 80 6.31 -3.62 15.98
CA LYS A 80 7.68 -3.32 15.56
C LYS A 80 7.74 -3.32 14.05
N LYS A 81 8.25 -2.24 13.47
CA LYS A 81 8.44 -2.09 12.02
C LYS A 81 9.19 -3.23 11.33
N ASP A 82 10.15 -3.85 12.02
CA ASP A 82 10.93 -4.98 11.51
C ASP A 82 10.31 -6.36 11.82
N GLY A 83 9.09 -6.38 12.36
CA GLY A 83 8.34 -7.58 12.70
C GLY A 83 7.53 -8.15 11.53
N TRP A 84 7.19 -9.43 11.63
CA TRP A 84 6.30 -10.11 10.69
C TRP A 84 4.92 -10.28 11.32
N TYR A 85 3.89 -9.75 10.67
CA TYR A 85 2.52 -9.77 11.15
C TYR A 85 1.57 -10.28 10.07
N LEU A 86 0.60 -11.09 10.48
CA LEU A 86 -0.55 -11.42 9.65
C LEU A 86 -1.66 -10.43 9.97
N LEU A 87 -1.95 -9.53 9.03
CA LEU A 87 -3.07 -8.59 9.17
C LEU A 87 -4.37 -9.27 8.75
N ILE A 88 -5.38 -9.21 9.62
CA ILE A 88 -6.72 -9.76 9.37
C ILE A 88 -7.71 -8.64 9.62
N SER A 89 -8.63 -8.42 8.67
CA SER A 89 -9.75 -7.51 8.81
C SER A 89 -11.07 -8.22 8.45
N ASN A 90 -12.19 -7.66 8.90
CA ASN A 90 -13.45 -7.90 8.21
C ASN A 90 -13.35 -7.36 6.77
N HIS A 91 -14.23 -7.82 5.88
CA HIS A 91 -14.28 -7.30 4.51
C HIS A 91 -15.57 -6.52 4.28
N LEU A 92 -15.46 -5.20 4.38
CA LEU A 92 -16.56 -4.26 4.20
C LEU A 92 -16.45 -3.53 2.86
N SER A 93 -15.24 -3.24 2.42
CA SER A 93 -15.01 -2.44 1.22
C SER A 93 -13.64 -2.67 0.58
N TRP A 94 -13.46 -2.19 -0.64
CA TRP A 94 -12.14 -2.14 -1.26
C TRP A 94 -11.17 -1.22 -0.50
N THR A 95 -11.66 -0.26 0.29
CA THR A 95 -10.85 0.68 1.04
C THR A 95 -10.15 0.02 2.23
N ASP A 96 -10.58 -1.19 2.64
CA ASP A 96 -10.04 -1.93 3.78
C ASP A 96 -8.51 -2.10 3.66
N ILE A 97 -8.00 -2.47 2.48
CA ILE A 97 -6.55 -2.63 2.27
C ILE A 97 -5.79 -1.29 2.38
N VAL A 98 -6.39 -0.19 1.91
CA VAL A 98 -5.79 1.15 2.02
C VAL A 98 -5.74 1.56 3.48
N VAL A 99 -6.82 1.35 4.24
CA VAL A 99 -6.90 1.64 5.67
C VAL A 99 -5.86 0.84 6.45
N LEU A 100 -5.76 -0.48 6.21
CA LEU A 100 -4.74 -1.31 6.84
C LEU A 100 -3.34 -0.74 6.57
N CYS A 101 -3.03 -0.42 5.32
CA CYS A 101 -1.74 0.18 5.00
C CYS A 101 -1.53 1.56 5.63
N CYS A 102 -2.55 2.41 5.72
CA CYS A 102 -2.44 3.73 6.39
C CYS A 102 -2.07 3.59 7.86
N VAL A 103 -2.69 2.64 8.56
CA VAL A 103 -2.51 2.45 10.00
C VAL A 103 -1.20 1.74 10.32
N PHE A 104 -0.84 0.70 9.56
CA PHE A 104 0.21 -0.25 9.95
C PHE A 104 1.55 -0.09 9.22
N LYS A 105 1.64 0.56 8.05
CA LYS A 105 2.88 0.52 7.21
C LYS A 105 4.14 1.10 7.87
N ASP A 106 3.98 1.93 8.89
CA ASP A 106 5.08 2.62 9.60
C ASP A 106 5.15 2.25 11.09
N ARG A 107 4.47 1.18 11.50
CA ARG A 107 4.44 0.68 12.88
C ARG A 107 5.33 -0.54 13.05
#